data_AF-J2ZVZ4-F1
#
_entry.id   AF-J2ZVZ4-F1
#
_cell.length_a   1.000
_cell.length_b   1.000
_cell.length_c   1.000
_cell.angle_alpha   90.00
_cell.angle_beta   90.00
_cell.angle_gamma   90.00
#
_symmetry.space_group_name_H-M   'P 1'
#
loop_
_entity.id
_entity.type
_entity.pdbx_description
1 polymer ?
#
loop_
_entity_poly.entity_id
_entity_poly.type
_entity_poly.pdbx_seq_one_letter_code
_entity_poly.pdbx_strand_id
1 'polypeptide(L)'
;MTATASTPTAIDVNRRPTRLSGAAAVLLAMTALAAVAVLGELDRSGIVWVTLFVEGVGLTLLALGRGLRTKDQGVAGHAVTATGLVVVAVSFGLAVTEPSDVGVRVWLLVGTVAAFLVAVAVVPVVDRWSRRVLKVGASLLFVSVLLGGLVSLGPLSTLLVGAVAALLVWDVGEHAIGLGEQLGRTAPTTRVELTHLAASLFVGAVAVAVGLLVSGLGTPTLSFPSFVVLVLAMVLFGVALRN
;
A
#
# COMPACT_ATOMS: atom_id res chain seq x y z
N MET A 1 26.01 -13.78 53.76
CA MET A 1 26.21 -13.47 52.33
C MET A 1 24.86 -13.55 51.65
N THR A 2 24.16 -12.42 51.55
CA THR A 2 22.85 -12.29 50.90
C THR A 2 23.07 -11.91 49.44
N ALA A 3 22.83 -12.85 48.54
CA ALA A 3 22.91 -12.62 47.10
C ALA A 3 21.76 -11.69 46.66
N THR A 4 22.09 -10.47 46.26
CA THR A 4 21.16 -9.54 45.61
C THR A 4 20.82 -10.08 44.22
N ALA A 5 19.59 -10.55 44.04
CA ALA A 5 19.07 -10.95 42.74
C ALA A 5 19.03 -9.73 41.81
N SER A 6 19.81 -9.75 40.73
CA SER A 6 19.73 -8.76 39.67
C SER A 6 18.37 -8.88 38.97
N THR A 7 17.58 -7.82 39.01
CA THR A 7 16.33 -7.73 38.25
C THR A 7 16.66 -7.89 36.77
N PRO A 8 16.03 -8.84 36.04
CA PRO A 8 16.33 -9.03 34.63
C PRO A 8 15.97 -7.74 33.88
N THR A 9 16.98 -7.14 33.26
CA THR A 9 16.81 -5.97 32.39
C THR A 9 15.80 -6.33 31.31
N ALA A 10 14.62 -5.73 31.33
CA ALA A 10 13.62 -5.92 30.30
C ALA A 10 14.26 -5.51 28.97
N ILE A 11 14.53 -6.47 28.09
CA ILE A 11 15.03 -6.19 26.75
C ILE A 11 13.92 -5.46 26.02
N ASP A 12 14.11 -4.16 25.77
CA ASP A 12 13.19 -3.34 24.99
C ASP A 12 13.27 -3.78 23.51
N VAL A 13 12.42 -4.73 23.14
CA VAL A 13 12.35 -5.23 21.76
C VAL A 13 11.67 -4.16 20.91
N ASN A 14 12.40 -3.64 19.92
CA ASN A 14 11.88 -2.65 18.98
C ASN A 14 10.80 -3.29 18.07
N ARG A 15 9.52 -3.17 18.45
CA ARG A 15 8.35 -3.79 17.80
C ARG A 15 7.92 -3.16 16.47
N ARG A 16 8.79 -2.37 15.84
CA ARG A 16 8.48 -1.68 14.58
C ARG A 16 8.52 -2.64 13.40
N PRO A 17 7.74 -2.39 12.33
CA PRO A 17 7.77 -3.17 11.11
C PRO A 17 9.17 -3.31 10.51
N THR A 18 9.41 -4.43 9.83
CA THR A 18 10.67 -4.69 9.13
C THR A 18 10.86 -3.75 7.93
N ARG A 19 12.12 -3.48 7.58
CA ARG A 19 12.44 -2.48 6.54
C ARG A 19 12.12 -2.96 5.14
N LEU A 20 12.44 -4.22 4.84
CA LEU A 20 12.40 -4.73 3.48
C LEU A 20 10.96 -4.98 3.04
N SER A 21 10.19 -5.73 3.83
CA SER A 21 8.76 -5.94 3.56
C SER A 21 7.98 -4.63 3.64
N GLY A 22 8.31 -3.72 4.58
CA GLY A 22 7.68 -2.40 4.63
C GLY A 22 7.91 -1.57 3.36
N ALA A 23 9.15 -1.51 2.86
CA ALA A 23 9.46 -0.83 1.61
C ALA A 23 8.79 -1.52 0.40
N ALA A 24 8.78 -2.86 0.37
CA ALA A 24 8.11 -3.63 -0.67
C ALA A 24 6.61 -3.34 -0.71
N ALA A 25 5.94 -3.24 0.44
CA ALA A 25 4.51 -2.89 0.50
C ALA A 25 4.22 -1.50 -0.09
N VAL A 26 5.06 -0.49 0.19
CA VAL A 26 4.92 0.85 -0.42
C VAL A 26 5.14 0.81 -1.92
N LEU A 27 6.20 0.12 -2.37
CA LEU A 27 6.49 -0.03 -3.81
C LEU A 27 5.37 -0.76 -4.54
N LEU A 28 4.80 -1.81 -3.94
CA LEU A 28 3.66 -2.53 -4.48
C LEU A 28 2.41 -1.64 -4.57
N ALA A 29 2.18 -0.73 -3.61
CA ALA A 29 1.08 0.22 -3.67
C ALA A 29 1.25 1.19 -4.86
N MET A 30 2.44 1.75 -5.03
CA MET A 30 2.76 2.60 -6.19
C MET A 30 2.63 1.83 -7.52
N THR A 31 3.09 0.58 -7.53
CA THR A 31 3.00 -0.31 -8.70
C THR A 31 1.55 -0.65 -9.03
N ALA A 32 0.67 -0.84 -8.04
CA ALA A 32 -0.75 -1.09 -8.26
C ALA A 32 -1.41 0.10 -8.98
N LEU A 33 -1.14 1.33 -8.52
CA LEU A 33 -1.67 2.54 -9.14
C LEU A 33 -1.13 2.73 -10.55
N ALA A 34 0.18 2.54 -10.75
CA ALA A 34 0.81 2.61 -12.06
C ALA A 34 0.24 1.54 -13.03
N ALA A 35 0.04 0.30 -12.56
CA ALA A 35 -0.53 -0.77 -13.37
C ALA A 35 -1.97 -0.45 -13.79
N VAL A 36 -2.79 0.07 -12.88
CA VAL A 36 -4.16 0.50 -13.22
C VAL A 36 -4.15 1.67 -14.21
N ALA A 37 -3.23 2.62 -14.06
CA ALA A 37 -3.08 3.73 -14.99
C ALA A 37 -2.73 3.27 -16.41
N VAL A 38 -1.77 2.34 -16.51
CA VAL A 38 -1.26 1.80 -17.78
C VAL A 38 -2.28 0.88 -18.44
N LEU A 39 -2.78 -0.12 -17.71
CA LEU A 39 -3.68 -1.13 -18.26
C LEU A 39 -5.08 -0.58 -18.53
N GLY A 40 -5.50 0.42 -17.75
CA GLY A 40 -6.77 1.13 -17.92
C GLY A 40 -6.68 2.36 -18.83
N GLU A 41 -5.52 2.66 -19.42
CA GLU A 41 -5.30 3.82 -20.30
C GLU A 41 -5.82 5.15 -19.68
N LEU A 42 -5.70 5.28 -18.36
CA LEU A 42 -6.23 6.42 -17.59
C LEU A 42 -5.36 7.68 -17.72
N ASP A 43 -4.13 7.55 -18.23
CA ASP A 43 -3.17 8.64 -18.31
C ASP A 43 -2.98 9.14 -19.75
N ARG A 44 -3.78 10.13 -20.14
CA ARG A 44 -3.66 10.79 -21.45
C ARG A 44 -2.73 12.01 -21.44
N SER A 45 -2.47 12.59 -20.27
CA SER A 45 -1.77 13.87 -20.12
C SER A 45 -0.43 13.76 -19.39
N GLY A 46 -0.04 12.57 -18.92
CA GLY A 46 1.16 12.36 -18.11
C GLY A 46 0.97 12.72 -16.63
N ILE A 47 -0.20 13.24 -16.25
CA ILE A 47 -0.45 13.77 -14.91
C ILE A 47 -0.43 12.69 -13.83
N VAL A 48 -0.84 11.47 -14.21
CA VAL A 48 -0.84 10.34 -13.27
C VAL A 48 0.60 10.01 -12.88
N TRP A 49 1.52 9.95 -13.84
CA TRP A 49 2.93 9.70 -13.56
C TRP A 49 3.57 10.81 -12.75
N VAL A 50 3.28 12.08 -13.05
CA VAL A 50 3.78 13.22 -12.25
C VAL A 50 3.29 13.10 -10.81
N THR A 51 2.01 12.80 -10.61
CA THR A 51 1.41 12.65 -9.28
C THR A 51 2.06 11.49 -8.51
N LEU A 52 2.20 10.32 -9.12
CA LEU A 52 2.84 9.15 -8.52
C LEU A 52 4.33 9.39 -8.24
N PHE A 53 5.04 10.11 -9.11
CA PHE A 53 6.43 10.48 -8.88
C PHE A 53 6.57 11.40 -7.66
N VAL A 54 5.77 12.47 -7.61
CA VAL A 54 5.75 13.42 -6.47
C VAL A 54 5.42 12.67 -5.18
N GLU A 55 4.40 11.82 -5.19
CA GLU A 55 4.05 11.00 -4.04
C GLU A 55 5.20 10.07 -3.62
N GLY A 56 5.79 9.32 -4.56
CA GLY A 56 6.92 8.42 -4.28
C GLY A 56 8.13 9.13 -3.67
N VAL A 57 8.43 10.36 -4.13
CA VAL A 57 9.45 11.23 -3.52
C VAL A 57 9.05 11.60 -2.09
N GLY A 58 7.81 12.04 -1.88
CA GLY A 58 7.29 12.39 -0.55
C GLY A 58 7.37 11.23 0.44
N LEU A 59 6.93 10.03 0.04
CA LEU A 59 6.99 8.81 0.87
C LEU A 59 8.43 8.41 1.19
N THR A 60 9.35 8.56 0.24
CA THR A 60 10.78 8.30 0.45
C THR A 60 11.37 9.28 1.46
N LEU A 61 11.05 10.57 1.35
CA LEU A 61 11.47 11.59 2.32
C LEU A 61 10.92 11.30 3.72
N LEU A 62 9.66 10.87 3.84
CA LEU A 62 9.08 10.46 5.12
C LEU A 62 9.88 9.31 5.77
N ALA A 63 10.23 8.29 4.98
CA ALA A 63 11.04 7.17 5.43
C ALA A 63 12.47 7.60 5.84
N LEU A 64 13.10 8.47 5.06
CA LEU A 64 14.43 9.01 5.33
C LEU A 64 14.47 9.87 6.60
N GLY A 65 13.55 10.83 6.74
CA GLY A 65 13.48 11.69 7.92
C GLY A 65 13.32 10.90 9.21
N ARG A 66 12.52 9.83 9.17
CA ARG A 66 12.41 8.85 10.26
C ARG A 66 13.72 8.13 10.56
N GLY A 67 14.47 7.72 9.54
CA GLY A 67 15.79 7.12 9.70
C GLY A 67 16.78 8.06 10.40
N LEU A 68 16.78 9.34 10.05
CA LEU A 68 17.68 10.34 10.64
C LEU A 68 17.40 10.59 12.12
N ARG A 69 16.13 10.56 12.55
CA ARG A 69 15.75 10.70 13.97
C ARG A 69 16.30 9.59 14.85
N THR A 70 16.60 8.42 14.29
CA THR A 70 17.20 7.30 15.04
C THR A 70 18.72 7.41 15.21
N LYS A 71 19.37 8.33 14.50
CA LYS A 71 20.83 8.55 14.52
C LYS A 71 21.24 9.82 15.31
N ASP A 72 20.40 10.26 16.25
CA ASP A 72 20.60 11.47 17.06
C ASP A 72 20.62 12.82 16.27
N GLN A 73 20.23 12.79 14.99
CA GLN A 73 20.08 13.98 14.14
C GLN A 73 18.63 14.48 14.14
N GLY A 74 18.10 14.77 15.34
CA GLY A 74 16.68 15.07 15.54
C GLY A 74 16.14 16.18 14.64
N VAL A 75 16.81 17.34 14.61
CA VAL A 75 16.36 18.52 13.84
C VAL A 75 16.33 18.23 12.33
N ALA A 76 17.39 17.64 11.79
CA ALA A 76 17.44 17.27 10.37
C ALA A 76 16.35 16.24 10.02
N GLY A 77 16.13 15.26 10.90
CA GLY A 77 15.06 14.28 10.73
C GLY A 77 13.66 14.89 10.74
N HIS A 78 13.40 15.87 11.62
CA HIS A 78 12.14 16.62 11.62
C HIS A 78 11.95 17.44 10.35
N ALA A 79 12.99 18.16 9.91
CA ALA A 79 12.96 18.94 8.67
C ALA A 79 12.64 18.05 7.46
N VAL A 80 13.34 16.92 7.32
CA VAL A 80 13.12 15.98 6.20
C VAL A 80 11.72 15.35 6.25
N THR A 81 11.20 15.01 7.44
CA THR A 81 9.81 14.54 7.57
C THR A 81 8.81 15.62 7.19
N ALA A 82 9.01 16.87 7.62
CA ALA A 82 8.14 17.97 7.25
C ALA A 82 8.13 18.20 5.73
N THR A 83 9.30 18.18 5.08
CA THR A 83 9.43 18.25 3.62
C THR A 83 8.67 17.10 2.95
N GLY A 84 8.83 15.86 3.43
CA GLY A 84 8.09 14.72 2.90
C GLY A 84 6.57 14.90 2.99
N LEU A 85 6.05 15.42 4.11
CA LEU A 85 4.62 15.71 4.27
C LEU A 85 4.14 16.79 3.30
N VAL A 86 4.92 17.85 3.09
CA VAL A 86 4.59 18.90 2.11
C VAL A 86 4.54 18.33 0.70
N VAL A 87 5.50 17.48 0.32
CA VAL A 87 5.54 16.84 -1.01
C VAL A 87 4.33 15.91 -1.21
N VAL A 88 3.92 15.15 -0.19
CA VAL A 88 2.68 14.34 -0.25
C VAL A 88 1.43 15.22 -0.34
N ALA A 89 1.40 16.35 0.37
CA ALA A 89 0.27 17.29 0.25
C ALA A 89 0.17 17.86 -1.17
N VAL A 90 1.31 18.10 -1.84
CA VAL A 90 1.34 18.49 -3.26
C VAL A 90 0.79 17.37 -4.15
N SER A 91 1.14 16.10 -3.94
CA SER A 91 0.55 15.01 -4.75
C SER A 91 -0.96 14.91 -4.58
N PHE A 92 -1.50 15.12 -3.38
CA PHE A 92 -2.95 15.19 -3.17
C PHE A 92 -3.58 16.39 -3.89
N GLY A 93 -2.92 17.55 -3.86
CA GLY A 93 -3.34 18.72 -4.63
C GLY A 93 -3.45 18.40 -6.12
N LEU A 94 -2.38 17.83 -6.70
CA LEU A 94 -2.34 17.41 -8.10
C LEU A 94 -3.45 16.42 -8.44
N ALA A 95 -3.67 15.41 -7.59
CA ALA A 95 -4.74 14.41 -7.79
C ALA A 95 -6.14 15.02 -7.87
N VAL A 96 -6.37 16.14 -7.17
CA VAL A 96 -7.67 16.83 -7.11
C VAL A 96 -7.83 17.84 -8.24
N THR A 97 -6.79 18.62 -8.56
CA THR A 97 -6.91 19.80 -9.42
C THR A 97 -6.64 19.53 -10.89
N GLU A 98 -5.76 18.57 -11.20
CA GLU A 98 -5.17 18.46 -12.53
C GLU A 98 -5.94 17.53 -13.49
N PRO A 99 -6.43 16.34 -13.08
CA PRO A 99 -7.14 15.47 -14.02
C PRO A 99 -8.42 16.17 -14.52
N SER A 100 -8.70 16.19 -15.82
CA SER A 100 -9.93 16.81 -16.34
C SER A 100 -11.17 15.95 -16.08
N ASP A 101 -11.00 14.64 -16.07
CA ASP A 101 -12.04 13.64 -15.85
C ASP A 101 -12.30 13.42 -14.34
N VAL A 102 -13.56 13.53 -13.92
CA VAL A 102 -13.96 13.39 -12.50
C VAL A 102 -13.70 11.98 -11.99
N GLY A 103 -13.90 10.95 -12.81
CA GLY A 103 -13.59 9.56 -12.46
C GLY A 103 -12.11 9.37 -12.18
N VAL A 104 -11.24 9.91 -13.04
CA VAL A 104 -9.79 9.87 -12.85
C VAL A 104 -9.37 10.61 -11.58
N ARG A 105 -9.96 11.78 -11.28
CA ARG A 105 -9.71 12.51 -10.02
C ARG A 105 -10.02 11.66 -8.79
N VAL A 106 -11.22 11.08 -8.75
CA VAL A 106 -11.67 10.28 -7.60
C VAL A 106 -10.79 9.03 -7.45
N TRP A 107 -10.51 8.33 -8.55
CA TRP A 107 -9.61 7.18 -8.58
C TRP A 107 -8.23 7.52 -8.02
N LEU A 108 -7.60 8.57 -8.56
CA LEU A 108 -6.24 8.98 -8.23
C LEU A 108 -6.16 9.46 -6.79
N LEU A 109 -7.08 10.31 -6.34
CA LEU A 109 -7.13 10.79 -4.95
C LEU A 109 -7.27 9.63 -3.96
N VAL A 110 -8.20 8.70 -4.22
CA VAL A 110 -8.40 7.52 -3.36
C VAL A 110 -7.14 6.65 -3.35
N GLY A 111 -6.48 6.52 -4.50
CA GLY A 111 -5.22 5.79 -4.66
C GLY A 111 -4.05 6.41 -3.89
N THR A 112 -3.83 7.72 -4.03
CA THR A 112 -2.75 8.43 -3.33
C THR A 112 -2.97 8.40 -1.81
N VAL A 113 -4.20 8.65 -1.34
CA VAL A 113 -4.51 8.54 0.09
C VAL A 113 -4.25 7.12 0.60
N ALA A 114 -4.60 6.10 -0.17
CA ALA A 114 -4.31 4.72 0.18
C ALA A 114 -2.80 4.42 0.28
N ALA A 115 -2.01 4.84 -0.70
CA ALA A 115 -0.55 4.66 -0.73
C ALA A 115 0.12 5.37 0.46
N PHE A 116 -0.32 6.60 0.77
CA PHE A 116 0.12 7.33 1.96
C PHE A 116 -0.20 6.58 3.26
N LEU A 117 -1.42 6.05 3.42
CA LEU A 117 -1.78 5.28 4.61
C LEU A 117 -0.94 4.01 4.75
N VAL A 118 -0.67 3.29 3.65
CA VAL A 118 0.24 2.13 3.64
C VAL A 118 1.64 2.54 4.11
N ALA A 119 2.19 3.63 3.58
CA ALA A 119 3.50 4.14 3.99
C ALA A 119 3.54 4.55 5.47
N VAL A 120 2.51 5.25 5.95
CA VAL A 120 2.38 5.62 7.38
C VAL A 120 2.31 4.38 8.27
N ALA A 121 1.67 3.30 7.83
CA ALA A 121 1.55 2.07 8.60
C ALA A 121 2.89 1.33 8.75
N VAL A 122 3.72 1.30 7.70
CA VAL A 122 4.99 0.54 7.69
C VAL A 122 6.21 1.36 8.12
N VAL A 123 6.11 2.69 8.15
CA VAL A 123 7.13 3.62 8.66
C VAL A 123 6.85 4.05 10.12
N PRO A 124 6.03 3.32 10.90
CA PRO A 124 5.04 3.84 11.83
C PRO A 124 5.45 5.06 12.66
N VAL A 125 4.52 6.02 12.70
CA VAL A 125 4.53 7.13 13.66
C VAL A 125 4.08 6.68 15.05
N VAL A 126 3.23 5.65 15.11
CA VAL A 126 2.65 5.13 16.35
C VAL A 126 2.47 3.61 16.23
N ASP A 127 3.26 2.84 16.99
CA ASP A 127 3.33 1.37 16.86
C ASP A 127 1.98 0.64 17.05
N ARG A 128 1.07 1.24 17.83
CA ARG A 128 -0.21 0.63 18.24
C ARG A 128 -1.26 0.59 17.12
N TRP A 129 -1.11 1.44 16.12
CA TRP A 129 -2.13 1.64 15.08
C TRP A 129 -1.70 1.12 13.71
N SER A 130 -0.44 0.72 13.54
CA SER A 130 0.13 0.25 12.26
C SER A 130 -0.77 -0.76 11.56
N ARG A 131 -1.25 -1.78 12.29
CA ARG A 131 -2.08 -2.86 11.73
C ARG A 131 -3.47 -2.38 11.30
N ARG A 132 -4.05 -1.41 12.02
CA ARG A 132 -5.34 -0.81 11.64
C ARG A 132 -5.19 0.13 10.44
N VAL A 133 -4.16 0.98 10.47
CA VAL A 133 -3.85 1.92 9.38
C VAL A 133 -3.53 1.17 8.09
N LEU A 134 -2.75 0.07 8.17
CA LEU A 134 -2.46 -0.78 7.01
C LEU A 134 -3.73 -1.36 6.41
N LYS A 135 -4.63 -1.91 7.24
CA LYS A 135 -5.90 -2.45 6.76
C LYS A 135 -6.73 -1.39 6.04
N VAL A 136 -6.88 -0.21 6.64
CA VAL A 136 -7.59 0.90 5.99
C VAL A 136 -6.93 1.30 4.67
N GLY A 137 -5.60 1.47 4.66
CA GLY A 137 -4.85 1.82 3.46
C GLY A 137 -4.97 0.77 2.37
N ALA A 138 -4.80 -0.51 2.67
CA ALA A 138 -4.90 -1.58 1.68
C ALA A 138 -6.34 -1.80 1.20
N SER A 139 -7.35 -1.66 2.06
CA SER A 139 -8.75 -1.67 1.65
C SER A 139 -9.08 -0.49 0.73
N LEU A 140 -8.57 0.71 1.06
CA LEU A 140 -8.76 1.90 0.22
C LEU A 140 -8.03 1.76 -1.12
N LEU A 141 -6.86 1.12 -1.14
CA LEU A 141 -6.13 0.80 -2.37
C LEU A 141 -6.93 -0.18 -3.24
N PHE A 142 -7.51 -1.22 -2.64
CA PHE A 142 -8.40 -2.15 -3.35
C PHE A 142 -9.62 -1.42 -3.94
N VAL A 143 -10.24 -0.52 -3.17
CA VAL A 143 -11.33 0.35 -3.67
C VAL A 143 -10.85 1.24 -4.83
N SER A 144 -9.66 1.84 -4.73
CA SER A 144 -9.06 2.59 -5.84
C SER A 144 -8.93 1.71 -7.09
N VAL A 145 -8.44 0.48 -6.98
CA VAL A 145 -8.37 -0.45 -8.13
C VAL A 145 -9.74 -0.65 -8.78
N LEU A 146 -10.78 -0.89 -7.98
CA LEU A 146 -12.15 -1.06 -8.51
C LEU A 146 -12.63 0.20 -9.21
N LEU A 147 -12.38 1.38 -8.64
CA LEU A 147 -12.69 2.67 -9.27
C LEU A 147 -11.94 2.83 -10.59
N GLY A 148 -10.66 2.48 -10.64
CA GLY A 148 -9.85 2.56 -11.86
C GLY A 148 -10.37 1.65 -12.96
N GLY A 149 -10.79 0.42 -12.62
CA GLY A 149 -11.45 -0.48 -13.56
C GLY A 149 -12.80 0.05 -14.06
N LEU A 150 -13.58 0.68 -13.18
CA LEU A 150 -14.86 1.29 -13.55
C LEU A 150 -14.68 2.50 -14.49
N VAL A 151 -13.71 3.37 -14.18
CA VAL A 151 -13.43 4.60 -14.93
C VAL A 151 -12.82 4.28 -16.30
N SER A 152 -11.89 3.33 -16.35
CA SER A 152 -11.22 2.95 -17.60
C SER A 152 -12.14 2.21 -18.57
N LEU A 153 -13.16 1.51 -18.05
CA LEU A 153 -13.84 0.43 -18.78
C LEU A 153 -12.83 -0.57 -19.40
N GLY A 154 -11.67 -0.69 -18.75
CA GLY A 154 -10.51 -1.38 -19.28
C GLY A 154 -10.68 -2.90 -19.30
N PRO A 155 -9.69 -3.62 -19.85
CA PRO A 155 -9.72 -5.07 -19.88
C PRO A 155 -9.72 -5.65 -18.45
N LEU A 156 -10.22 -6.89 -18.32
CA LEU A 156 -10.22 -7.62 -17.04
C LEU A 156 -8.84 -7.71 -16.40
N SER A 157 -7.77 -7.73 -17.20
CA SER A 157 -6.38 -7.70 -16.72
C SER A 157 -6.10 -6.50 -15.80
N THR A 158 -6.69 -5.33 -16.05
CA THR A 158 -6.54 -4.13 -15.21
C THR A 158 -6.98 -4.41 -13.77
N LEU A 159 -8.17 -4.99 -13.60
CA LEU A 159 -8.69 -5.33 -12.28
C LEU A 159 -7.94 -6.49 -11.64
N LEU A 160 -7.61 -7.54 -12.40
CA LEU A 160 -6.90 -8.70 -11.85
C LEU A 160 -5.53 -8.30 -11.32
N VAL A 161 -4.74 -7.59 -12.13
CA VAL A 161 -3.39 -7.14 -11.75
C VAL A 161 -3.47 -6.15 -10.59
N GLY A 162 -4.37 -5.16 -10.66
CA GLY A 162 -4.54 -4.18 -9.59
C GLY A 162 -5.01 -4.82 -8.27
N ALA A 163 -5.96 -5.76 -8.33
CA ALA A 163 -6.52 -6.42 -7.15
C ALA A 163 -5.48 -7.30 -6.47
N VAL A 164 -4.73 -8.09 -7.25
CA VAL A 164 -3.61 -8.89 -6.74
C VAL A 164 -2.55 -7.99 -6.14
N ALA A 165 -2.18 -6.88 -6.79
CA ALA A 165 -1.22 -5.93 -6.24
C ALA A 165 -1.71 -5.34 -4.90
N ALA A 166 -2.98 -4.95 -4.78
CA ALA A 166 -3.56 -4.46 -3.53
C ALA A 166 -3.57 -5.52 -2.42
N LEU A 167 -3.85 -6.79 -2.75
CA LEU A 167 -3.77 -7.90 -1.81
C LEU A 167 -2.32 -8.16 -1.35
N LEU A 168 -1.35 -8.07 -2.27
CA LEU A 168 0.07 -8.18 -1.95
C LEU A 168 0.52 -7.07 -1.00
N VAL A 169 0.03 -5.84 -1.18
CA VAL A 169 0.29 -4.73 -0.25
C VAL A 169 -0.17 -5.05 1.17
N TRP A 170 -1.38 -5.61 1.29
CA TRP A 170 -1.91 -6.03 2.59
C TRP A 170 -1.08 -7.18 3.21
N ASP A 171 -0.84 -8.24 2.45
CA ASP A 171 -0.12 -9.44 2.89
C ASP A 171 1.32 -9.10 3.34
N VAL A 172 2.09 -8.45 2.46
CA VAL A 172 3.47 -8.05 2.72
C VAL A 172 3.55 -7.03 3.87
N GLY A 173 2.57 -6.13 3.97
CA GLY A 173 2.49 -5.18 5.07
C GLY A 173 2.18 -5.85 6.42
N GLU A 174 1.24 -6.79 6.47
CA GLU A 174 0.90 -7.55 7.68
C GLU A 174 2.08 -8.42 8.12
N HIS A 175 2.78 -9.02 7.16
CA HIS A 175 4.01 -9.76 7.40
C HIS A 175 5.10 -8.86 8.01
N ALA A 176 5.30 -7.65 7.46
CA ALA A 176 6.27 -6.68 7.97
C ALA A 176 5.98 -6.29 9.42
N ILE A 177 4.70 -6.01 9.73
CA ILE A 177 4.25 -5.66 11.09
C ILE A 177 4.43 -6.85 12.02
N GLY A 178 4.00 -8.05 11.62
CA GLY A 178 4.09 -9.27 12.42
C GLY A 178 5.53 -9.67 12.76
N LEU A 179 6.42 -9.66 11.78
CA LEU A 179 7.86 -9.91 12.03
C LEU A 179 8.47 -8.84 12.94
N GLY A 180 8.10 -7.58 12.74
CA GLY A 180 8.51 -6.48 13.60
C GLY A 180 8.11 -6.67 15.06
N GLU A 181 6.86 -7.09 15.30
CA GLU A 181 6.32 -7.36 16.63
C GLU A 181 6.96 -8.58 17.31
N GLN A 182 7.26 -9.64 16.56
CA GLN A 182 7.74 -10.92 17.10
C GLN A 182 9.25 -10.99 17.27
N LEU A 183 10.02 -10.51 16.28
CA LEU A 183 11.48 -10.66 16.24
C LEU A 183 12.21 -9.35 16.51
N GLY A 184 11.50 -8.23 16.43
CA GLY A 184 12.09 -6.90 16.54
C GLY A 184 12.77 -6.44 15.24
N ARG A 185 12.72 -5.15 14.98
CA ARG A 185 13.22 -4.53 13.73
C ARG A 185 14.71 -4.73 13.46
N THR A 186 15.51 -5.07 14.47
CA THR A 186 16.97 -5.27 14.35
C THR A 186 17.36 -6.72 14.08
N ALA A 187 16.42 -7.66 14.16
CA ALA A 187 16.71 -9.06 13.88
C ALA A 187 16.97 -9.27 12.37
N PRO A 188 17.96 -10.11 11.99
CA PRO A 188 18.23 -10.43 10.60
C PRO A 188 17.10 -11.27 10.01
N THR A 189 16.12 -10.59 9.41
CA THR A 189 14.87 -11.17 8.88
C THR A 189 14.84 -11.23 7.34
N THR A 190 15.86 -10.70 6.67
CA THR A 190 15.95 -10.55 5.20
C THR A 190 15.60 -11.82 4.43
N ARG A 191 16.11 -12.99 4.85
CA ARG A 191 15.87 -14.25 4.12
C ARG A 191 14.39 -14.64 4.19
N VAL A 192 13.78 -14.56 5.37
CA VAL A 192 12.37 -14.89 5.58
C VAL A 192 11.48 -13.90 4.83
N GLU A 193 11.79 -12.61 4.91
CA GLU A 193 11.06 -11.55 4.20
C GLU A 193 11.09 -11.77 2.68
N LEU A 194 12.25 -12.08 2.11
CA LEU A 194 12.38 -12.34 0.66
C LEU A 194 11.67 -13.62 0.22
N THR A 195 11.76 -14.70 1.00
CA THR A 195 11.07 -15.95 0.69
C THR A 195 9.55 -15.76 0.71
N HIS A 196 9.02 -15.05 1.70
CA HIS A 196 7.60 -14.76 1.77
C HIS A 196 7.16 -13.85 0.61
N LEU A 197 7.88 -12.75 0.35
CA LEU A 197 7.59 -11.86 -0.77
C LEU A 197 7.59 -12.61 -2.12
N ALA A 198 8.58 -13.46 -2.37
CA ALA A 198 8.67 -14.26 -3.60
C ALA A 198 7.51 -15.25 -3.72
N ALA A 199 7.15 -15.93 -2.63
CA ALA A 199 6.01 -16.84 -2.60
C ALA A 199 4.69 -16.09 -2.86
N SER A 200 4.46 -14.95 -2.20
CA SER A 200 3.27 -14.13 -2.41
C SER A 200 3.18 -13.61 -3.84
N LEU A 201 4.28 -13.11 -4.41
CA LEU A 201 4.36 -12.69 -5.81
C LEU A 201 4.04 -13.84 -6.78
N PHE A 202 4.60 -15.03 -6.54
CA PHE A 202 4.33 -16.21 -7.35
C PHE A 202 2.85 -16.60 -7.30
N VAL A 203 2.26 -16.68 -6.11
CA VAL A 203 0.83 -16.98 -5.93
C VAL A 203 -0.04 -15.91 -6.61
N GLY A 204 0.32 -14.64 -6.47
CA GLY A 204 -0.35 -13.53 -7.15
C GLY A 204 -0.30 -13.67 -8.67
N ALA A 205 0.87 -13.97 -9.24
CA ALA A 205 1.03 -14.17 -10.68
C ALA A 205 0.19 -15.36 -11.20
N VAL A 206 0.19 -16.48 -10.46
CA VAL A 206 -0.66 -17.64 -10.77
C VAL A 206 -2.14 -17.26 -10.71
N ALA A 207 -2.57 -16.49 -9.71
CA ALA A 207 -3.95 -16.04 -9.58
C ALA A 207 -4.38 -15.16 -10.78
N VAL A 208 -3.53 -14.22 -11.23
CA VAL A 208 -3.78 -13.43 -12.44
C VAL A 208 -3.88 -14.34 -13.67
N ALA A 209 -2.91 -15.26 -13.85
CA ALA A 209 -2.88 -16.16 -15.01
C ALA A 209 -4.13 -17.07 -15.08
N VAL A 210 -4.53 -17.65 -13.95
CA VAL A 210 -5.74 -18.48 -13.85
C VAL A 210 -6.99 -17.64 -14.11
N GLY A 211 -7.07 -16.43 -13.55
CA GLY A 211 -8.21 -15.53 -13.78
C GLY A 211 -8.37 -15.18 -15.26
N LEU A 212 -7.27 -14.89 -15.96
CA LEU A 212 -7.26 -14.63 -17.40
C LEU A 212 -7.64 -15.89 -18.20
N LEU A 213 -7.10 -17.05 -17.85
CA LEU A 213 -7.43 -18.32 -18.52
C LEU A 213 -8.92 -18.63 -18.42
N VAL A 214 -9.50 -18.52 -17.21
CA VAL A 214 -10.93 -18.77 -16.97
C VAL A 214 -11.81 -17.78 -17.71
N SER A 215 -11.38 -16.51 -17.84
CA SER A 215 -12.14 -15.50 -18.57
C SER A 215 -12.35 -15.84 -20.05
N GLY A 216 -11.43 -16.59 -20.66
CA GLY A 216 -11.56 -17.07 -22.04
C GLY A 216 -12.47 -18.28 -22.22
N LEU A 217 -12.92 -18.92 -21.12
CA LEU A 217 -13.75 -20.13 -21.15
C LEU A 217 -15.25 -19.86 -20.98
N GLY A 218 -15.65 -18.63 -20.62
CA GLY A 218 -17.04 -18.27 -20.31
C GLY A 218 -17.77 -17.56 -21.45
N THR A 219 -19.10 -17.70 -21.50
CA THR A 219 -20.03 -16.85 -22.26
C THR A 219 -20.47 -15.68 -21.37
N PRO A 220 -20.01 -14.42 -21.59
CA PRO A 220 -20.32 -13.33 -20.68
C PRO A 220 -21.75 -12.84 -20.90
N THR A 221 -22.65 -13.12 -19.95
CA THR A 221 -23.97 -12.47 -19.88
C THR A 221 -23.94 -11.19 -19.02
N LEU A 222 -22.92 -11.02 -18.17
CA LEU A 222 -22.73 -9.85 -17.33
C LEU A 222 -21.69 -8.91 -17.93
N SER A 223 -22.03 -7.62 -18.02
CA SER A 223 -21.07 -6.60 -18.42
C SER A 223 -20.01 -6.41 -17.33
N PHE A 224 -18.77 -6.11 -17.73
CA PHE A 224 -17.66 -5.86 -16.82
C PHE A 224 -17.95 -4.74 -15.80
N PRO A 225 -18.55 -3.59 -16.19
CA PRO A 225 -18.96 -2.57 -15.22
C PRO A 225 -19.98 -3.10 -14.19
N SER A 226 -20.94 -3.93 -14.62
CA SER A 226 -21.90 -4.54 -13.70
C SER A 226 -21.21 -5.43 -12.66
N PHE A 227 -20.21 -6.21 -13.08
CA PHE A 227 -19.42 -7.03 -12.16
C PHE A 227 -18.66 -6.17 -11.13
N VAL A 228 -18.02 -5.08 -11.56
CA VAL A 228 -17.32 -4.16 -10.65
C VAL A 228 -18.27 -3.53 -9.63
N VAL A 229 -19.42 -3.04 -10.09
CA VAL A 229 -20.43 -2.44 -9.22
C VAL A 229 -20.95 -3.46 -8.20
N LEU A 230 -21.16 -4.72 -8.60
CA LEU A 230 -21.57 -5.79 -7.69
C LEU A 230 -20.50 -6.09 -6.63
N VAL A 231 -19.23 -6.17 -7.02
CA VAL A 231 -18.12 -6.38 -6.08
C VAL A 231 -18.02 -5.20 -5.10
N LEU A 232 -18.10 -3.97 -5.60
CA LEU A 232 -18.07 -2.77 -4.77
C LEU A 232 -19.26 -2.75 -3.79
N ALA A 233 -20.46 -3.07 -4.26
CA ALA A 233 -21.66 -3.17 -3.42
C ALA A 233 -21.49 -4.24 -2.33
N MET A 234 -20.94 -5.41 -2.66
CA MET A 234 -20.65 -6.47 -1.70
C MET A 234 -19.66 -6.01 -0.62
N VAL A 235 -18.59 -5.32 -1.00
CA VAL A 235 -17.61 -4.76 -0.06
C VAL A 235 -18.26 -3.73 0.85
N LEU A 236 -18.99 -2.77 0.29
CA LEU A 236 -19.69 -1.73 1.05
C LEU A 236 -20.73 -2.33 2.02
N PHE A 237 -21.46 -3.35 1.57
CA PHE A 237 -22.42 -4.07 2.41
C PHE A 237 -21.72 -4.82 3.56
N GLY A 238 -20.60 -5.49 3.28
CA GLY A 238 -19.80 -6.15 4.31
C GLY A 238 -19.23 -5.16 5.34
N VAL A 239 -18.86 -3.95 4.92
CA VAL A 239 -18.47 -2.86 5.82
C VAL A 239 -19.66 -2.38 6.65
N ALA A 240 -20.84 -2.21 6.04
CA ALA A 240 -22.05 -1.76 6.72
C ALA A 240 -22.52 -2.75 7.81
N LEU A 241 -22.42 -4.06 7.55
CA LEU A 241 -22.79 -5.11 8.51
C LEU A 241 -21.83 -5.24 9.70
N ARG A 242 -20.61 -4.69 9.60
CA ARG A 242 -19.60 -4.77 10.65
C ARG A 242 -19.73 -3.69 11.73
N ASN A 243 -20.65 -2.75 11.53
CA ASN A 243 -21.07 -1.71 12.47
C ASN A 243 -22.41 -2.06 13.10
#